data_AF-A0ABD0R679-F1
#
_entry.id   AF-A0ABD0R679-F1
#
_cell.length_a   1.000
_cell.length_b   1.000
_cell.length_c   1.000
_cell.angle_alpha   90.00
_cell.angle_beta   90.00
_cell.angle_gamma   90.00
#
_symmetry.space_group_name_H-M   'P 1'
#
loop_
_entity.id
_entity.type
_entity.pdbx_description
1 polymer ?
#
loop_
_entity_poly.entity_id
_entity_poly.type
_entity_poly.pdbx_seq_one_letter_code
_entity_poly.pdbx_strand_id
1 'polypeptide(L)' 'KYVQDVLREQLSETVYKYLREEGGHIYVCGDVTMAGDVLKTVQQIFKLHGNMSLEDAGFYISKLR' A
#
# COMPACT_ATOMS: atom_id res chain seq x y z
N LYS A 1 -15.26 -9.94 -0.57
CA LYS A 1 -14.09 -9.22 -0.03
C LYS A 1 -12.84 -9.80 -0.67
N TYR A 2 -12.00 -8.95 -1.25
CA TYR A 2 -10.69 -9.28 -1.79
C TYR A 2 -9.57 -8.88 -0.82
N VAL A 3 -8.33 -9.26 -1.12
CA VAL A 3 -7.16 -8.92 -0.28
C VAL A 3 -6.99 -7.41 -0.11
N GLN A 4 -7.25 -6.63 -1.16
CA GLN A 4 -7.22 -5.17 -1.10
C GLN A 4 -8.30 -4.57 -0.19
N ASP A 5 -9.45 -5.25 -0.01
CA ASP A 5 -10.47 -4.78 0.92
C ASP A 5 -9.99 -4.94 2.36
N VAL A 6 -9.31 -6.05 2.68
CA VAL A 6 -8.73 -6.29 4.00
C VAL A 6 -7.62 -5.28 4.30
N LEU A 7 -6.73 -5.01 3.33
CA LEU A 7 -5.66 -4.02 3.48
C LEU A 7 -6.23 -2.64 3.82
N ARG A 8 -7.28 -2.21 3.12
CA ARG A 8 -7.90 -0.89 3.28
C ARG A 8 -8.75 -0.77 4.54
N GLU A 9 -9.58 -1.76 4.83
CA GLU A 9 -10.58 -1.66 5.90
C GLU A 9 -10.04 -2.04 7.27
N GLN A 10 -9.05 -2.92 7.33
CA GLN A 10 -8.58 -3.53 8.59
C GLN A 10 -7.12 -3.24 8.89
N LEU A 11 -6.27 -3.13 7.87
CA LEU A 11 -4.82 -3.08 8.05
C LEU A 11 -4.19 -1.75 7.61
N SER A 12 -4.97 -0.74 7.25
CA SER A 12 -4.48 0.48 6.60
C SER A 12 -3.38 1.17 7.42
N GLU A 13 -3.61 1.39 8.71
CA GLU A 13 -2.63 1.98 9.62
C GLU A 13 -1.38 1.09 9.81
N THR A 14 -1.58 -0.22 9.94
CA THR A 14 -0.50 -1.19 10.12
C THR A 14 0.41 -1.25 8.89
N VAL A 15 -0.17 -1.25 7.69
CA VAL A 15 0.56 -1.23 6.42
C VAL A 15 1.39 0.04 6.32
N TYR A 16 0.81 1.20 6.63
CA TYR A 16 1.54 2.46 6.63
C TYR A 16 2.70 2.43 7.62
N LYS A 17 2.45 2.07 8.88
CA LYS A 17 3.47 2.00 9.95
C LYS A 17 4.64 1.10 9.56
N TYR A 18 4.36 -0.13 9.15
CA TYR A 18 5.44 -1.08 8.81
C TYR A 18 6.24 -0.62 7.60
N LEU A 19 5.58 -0.18 6.52
CA LEU A 19 6.29 0.20 5.30
C LEU A 19 7.00 1.56 5.41
N ARG A 20 6.49 2.49 6.23
CA ARG A 20 7.04 3.85 6.34
C ARG A 20 8.05 4.01 7.47
N GLU A 21 7.80 3.40 8.62
CA GLU A 21 8.51 3.72 9.87
C GLU A 21 9.41 2.58 10.32
N GLU A 22 8.99 1.33 10.09
CA GLU A 22 9.70 0.15 10.62
C GLU A 22 10.56 -0.58 9.58
N GLY A 23 10.64 -0.07 8.34
CA GLY A 23 11.43 -0.70 7.28
C GLY A 23 10.92 -2.07 6.86
N GLY A 24 9.62 -2.32 7.03
CA GLY A 24 8.97 -3.56 6.66
C GLY A 24 8.86 -3.77 5.15
N HIS A 25 8.51 -4.99 4.76
CA HIS A 25 8.39 -5.41 3.36
C HIS A 25 6.98 -5.91 3.06
N ILE A 26 6.56 -5.73 1.81
CA ILE A 26 5.30 -6.28 1.29
C ILE A 26 5.57 -7.17 0.08
N TYR A 27 4.96 -8.36 0.09
CA TYR A 27 5.07 -9.34 -0.98
C TYR A 27 3.68 -9.59 -1.56
N VAL A 28 3.58 -9.55 -2.88
CA VAL A 28 2.33 -9.79 -3.62
C VAL A 28 2.60 -10.85 -4.67
N CYS A 29 1.87 -11.95 -4.61
CA CYS A 29 1.98 -13.07 -5.54
C CYS A 29 0.59 -13.47 -6.04
N GLY A 30 0.44 -13.66 -7.34
CA GLY A 30 -0.83 -14.04 -7.96
C GLY A 30 -1.02 -13.35 -9.32
N ASP A 31 -2.29 -13.14 -9.69
CA ASP A 31 -2.66 -12.52 -10.95
C ASP A 31 -2.19 -11.06 -11.06
N VAL A 32 -1.89 -10.62 -12.30
CA VAL A 32 -1.40 -9.28 -12.61
C VAL A 32 -2.44 -8.20 -12.25
N THR A 33 -3.72 -8.48 -12.46
CA THR A 33 -4.82 -7.58 -12.09
C THR A 33 -4.88 -7.41 -10.58
N MET A 34 -4.77 -8.52 -9.84
CA MET A 34 -4.74 -8.51 -8.37
C MET A 34 -3.54 -7.71 -7.86
N ALA A 35 -2.35 -7.92 -8.43
CA ALA A 35 -1.16 -7.14 -8.07
C ALA A 35 -1.34 -5.63 -8.31
N GLY A 36 -2.02 -5.26 -9.41
CA GLY A 36 -2.38 -3.87 -9.71
C GLY A 36 -3.34 -3.26 -8.68
N ASP A 37 -4.36 -4.00 -8.27
CA ASP A 37 -5.35 -3.54 -7.29
C ASP A 37 -4.77 -3.42 -5.88
N VAL A 38 -3.88 -4.33 -5.50
CA VAL A 38 -3.12 -4.23 -4.24
C VAL A 38 -2.21 -3.00 -4.27
N LEU A 39 -1.48 -2.77 -5.36
CA LEU A 39 -0.61 -1.58 -5.50
C LEU A 39 -1.41 -0.27 -5.33
N LYS A 40 -2.52 -0.12 -6.06
CA LYS A 40 -3.39 1.06 -5.95
C LYS A 40 -3.87 1.25 -4.52
N THR A 41 -4.23 0.18 -3.84
CA THR A 41 -4.71 0.23 -2.45
C THR A 41 -3.62 0.70 -1.50
N VAL A 42 -2.41 0.17 -1.63
CA VAL A 42 -1.26 0.61 -0.82
C VAL A 42 -0.95 2.09 -1.07
N GLN A 43 -1.04 2.57 -2.32
CA GLN A 43 -0.88 4.00 -2.63
C GLN A 43 -1.96 4.86 -1.94
N GLN A 44 -3.22 4.41 -1.91
CA GLN A 44 -4.29 5.13 -1.19
C GLN A 44 -4.07 5.14 0.32
N ILE A 45 -3.57 4.04 0.90
CA ILE A 45 -3.19 3.97 2.32
C ILE A 45 -2.13 5.04 2.63
N PHE A 46 -1.10 5.14 1.78
CA PHE A 46 -0.04 6.14 1.94
C PHE A 46 -0.52 7.58 1.77
N LYS A 47 -1.39 7.84 0.80
CA LYS A 47 -2.07 9.13 0.66
C LYS A 47 -2.81 9.52 1.94
N LEU A 48 -3.58 8.58 2.50
CA LEU A 48 -4.43 8.82 3.68
C LEU A 48 -3.61 9.02 4.95
N HIS A 49 -2.74 8.06 5.30
CA HIS A 49 -2.00 8.08 6.58
C HIS A 49 -0.76 8.97 6.54
N GLY A 50 -0.17 9.17 5.36
CA GLY A 50 0.99 10.04 5.18
C GLY A 50 0.65 11.48 4.85
N ASN A 51 -0.63 11.82 4.71
CA ASN A 51 -1.12 13.15 4.31
C ASN A 51 -0.36 13.72 3.09
N MET A 52 -0.17 12.88 2.07
CA MET A 52 0.59 13.21 0.86
C MET A 52 -0.28 13.05 -0.39
N SER A 53 0.17 13.59 -1.52
CA SER A 53 -0.55 13.42 -2.79
C SER A 53 -0.51 11.96 -3.26
N LEU A 54 -1.40 11.57 -4.17
CA LEU A 54 -1.37 10.23 -4.75
C LEU A 54 -0.10 10.01 -5.59
N GLU A 55 0.43 11.07 -6.21
CA GLU A 55 1.69 11.03 -6.95
C GLU A 55 2.88 10.82 -6.02
N ASP A 56 2.95 11.52 -4.88
CA ASP A 56 4.00 11.34 -3.88
C ASP A 56 3.94 9.93 -3.26
N ALA A 57 2.73 9.44 -2.98
CA ALA A 57 2.53 8.06 -2.51
C ALA A 57 3.03 7.05 -3.55
N GLY A 58 2.70 7.27 -4.83
CA GLY A 58 3.19 6.45 -5.93
C GLY A 58 4.72 6.46 -6.05
N PHE A 59 5.33 7.64 -5.96
CA PHE A 59 6.77 7.81 -5.96
C PHE A 59 7.43 7.10 -4.78
N TYR A 60 6.87 7.23 -3.57
CA TYR A 60 7.39 6.56 -2.39
C TYR A 60 7.37 5.04 -2.53
N ILE A 61 6.22 4.47 -2.91
CA ILE A 61 6.11 3.01 -3.11
C ILE A 61 7.04 2.51 -4.21
N SER A 62 7.33 3.32 -5.24
CA SER A 62 8.31 2.96 -6.27
C SER A 62 9.73 2.77 -5.72
N LYS A 63 10.07 3.40 -4.58
CA LYS A 63 11.37 3.26 -3.91
C LYS A 63 11.46 2.05 -2.97
N LEU A 64 10.32 1.43 -2.66
CA LEU A 64 10.26 0.17 -1.89
C LEU A 64 10.41 -1.08 -2.78
N ARG A 65 10.43 -0.89 -4.11
CA ARG A 65 10.65 -1.96 -5.09
C ARG A 65 12.12 -2.27 -5.27
#